data_AF-A0A6P2W631-F1
#
_entry.id   AF-A0A6P2W631-F1
#
_cell.length_a   1.000
_cell.length_b   1.000
_cell.length_c   1.000
_cell.angle_alpha   90.00
_cell.angle_beta   90.00
_cell.angle_gamma   90.00
#
_symmetry.space_group_name_H-M   'P 1'
#
loop_
_entity.id
_entity.type
_entity.pdbx_description
1 polymer ?
#
loop_
_entity_poly.entity_id
_entity_poly.type
_entity_poly.pdbx_seq_one_letter_code
_entity_poly.pdbx_strand_id
1 'polypeptide(L)'
;MTTELSPFALSLQRAMPVTRLLDCGMDHADAMALHARTSAGEPWDAAAEALADAQLARAAQAAEAGHLVTAADAQAMAIANLLFAQMAFNHDVPRKRVLYARLVDASHGLARWSDKRIERVEVPFGDAHLIGWLVRPTTERVRGTVILFGGQSGWGFAYWPIARALAARGVATLLAEGPGQGETRLEQRIFVDVDMSAAYRRFVDAVADRVPGPIGIWGNSIGGLWAASTAASDRRIAACCVNGALAAPTLLPFRTFVEQAAAMLGNDDPDAVAANFARMSFSSERDRIACPLLVLHGGEDPLIRLDDQQPFLDAATSGDATLKVWPDGEHTIYNHASERTAFVCDWFVERFAQAAAA
;
A
#
# COMPACT_ATOMS: atom_id res chain seq x y z
N MET A 1 -10.38 38.64 -1.89
CA MET A 1 -10.40 37.96 -3.20
C MET A 1 -10.15 36.50 -2.91
N THR A 2 -11.14 35.63 -3.13
CA THR A 2 -10.91 34.18 -3.12
C THR A 2 -10.03 33.88 -4.32
N THR A 3 -8.76 33.60 -4.09
CA THR A 3 -7.84 33.15 -5.13
C THR A 3 -8.41 31.83 -5.66
N GLU A 4 -8.90 31.81 -6.90
CA GLU A 4 -9.33 30.55 -7.51
C GLU A 4 -8.16 29.58 -7.54
N LEU A 5 -8.38 28.37 -7.02
CA LEU A 5 -7.37 27.32 -7.00
C LEU A 5 -6.96 26.97 -8.43
N SER A 6 -5.66 26.80 -8.66
CA SER A 6 -5.21 26.31 -9.97
C SER A 6 -5.85 24.94 -10.27
N PRO A 7 -6.24 24.65 -11.53
CA PRO A 7 -6.78 23.34 -11.90
C PRO A 7 -5.85 22.18 -11.52
N PHE A 8 -4.53 22.43 -11.52
CA PHE A 8 -3.53 21.46 -11.10
C PHE A 8 -3.59 21.15 -9.61
N ALA A 9 -3.65 22.18 -8.75
CA ALA A 9 -3.77 22.00 -7.30
C ALA A 9 -5.07 21.28 -6.93
N LEU A 10 -6.19 21.64 -7.57
CA LEU A 10 -7.48 20.96 -7.40
C LEU A 10 -7.40 19.48 -7.78
N SER A 11 -6.73 19.15 -8.89
CA SER A 11 -6.56 17.76 -9.32
C SER A 11 -5.78 16.93 -8.30
N LEU A 12 -4.70 17.49 -7.72
CA LEU A 12 -3.90 16.81 -6.72
C LEU A 12 -4.66 16.64 -5.40
N GLN A 13 -5.37 17.68 -4.94
CA GLN A 13 -6.21 17.60 -3.72
C GLN A 13 -7.34 16.57 -3.86
N ARG A 14 -7.92 16.39 -5.06
CA ARG A 14 -8.91 15.35 -5.33
C ARG A 14 -8.29 13.94 -5.35
N ALA A 15 -7.10 13.79 -5.92
CA ALA A 15 -6.39 12.51 -5.95
C ALA A 15 -5.82 12.11 -4.57
N MET A 16 -5.54 13.10 -3.72
CA MET A 16 -4.97 12.97 -2.38
C MET A 16 -5.80 13.77 -1.36
N PRO A 17 -7.05 13.34 -1.11
CA PRO A 17 -7.90 13.97 -0.11
C PRO A 17 -7.31 13.80 1.29
N VAL A 18 -7.69 14.67 2.22
CA VAL A 18 -7.20 14.63 3.62
C VAL A 18 -7.40 13.25 4.25
N THR A 19 -8.52 12.57 3.97
CA THR A 19 -8.80 11.20 4.44
C THR A 19 -7.69 10.22 4.05
N ARG A 20 -7.24 10.27 2.78
CA ARG A 20 -6.12 9.46 2.28
C ARG A 20 -4.78 9.87 2.89
N LEU A 21 -4.54 11.18 3.05
CA LEU A 21 -3.31 11.68 3.69
C LEU A 21 -3.16 11.09 5.10
N LEU A 22 -4.23 11.14 5.88
CA LEU A 22 -4.29 10.62 7.25
C LEU A 22 -4.18 9.09 7.29
N ASP A 23 -4.87 8.36 6.41
CA ASP A 23 -4.79 6.89 6.37
C ASP A 23 -3.37 6.39 6.08
N CYS A 24 -2.60 7.14 5.28
CA CYS A 24 -1.19 6.84 5.01
C CYS A 24 -0.22 7.38 6.09
N GLY A 25 -0.72 7.93 7.20
CA GLY A 25 0.07 8.30 8.37
C GLY A 25 0.62 9.72 8.39
N MET A 26 0.14 10.61 7.52
CA MET A 26 0.46 12.05 7.61
C MET A 26 -0.16 12.62 8.89
N ASP A 27 0.58 13.49 9.59
CA ASP A 27 0.04 14.21 10.74
C ASP A 27 -1.14 15.10 10.31
N HIS A 28 -2.15 15.26 11.18
CA HIS A 28 -3.32 16.07 10.85
C HIS A 28 -2.97 17.52 10.55
N ALA A 29 -2.05 18.13 11.32
CA ALA A 29 -1.61 19.50 11.06
C ALA A 29 -0.89 19.58 9.70
N ASP A 30 -0.07 18.61 9.35
CA ASP A 30 0.64 18.55 8.07
C ASP A 30 -0.34 18.37 6.90
N ALA A 31 -1.35 17.50 7.03
CA ALA A 31 -2.36 17.27 6.00
C ALA A 31 -3.17 18.55 5.70
N MET A 32 -3.59 19.24 6.75
CA MET A 32 -4.29 20.52 6.63
C MET A 32 -3.36 21.62 6.07
N ALA A 33 -2.11 21.67 6.52
CA ALA A 33 -1.14 22.63 6.05
C ALA A 33 -0.78 22.41 4.57
N LEU A 34 -0.66 21.17 4.11
CA LEU A 34 -0.40 20.83 2.72
C LEU A 34 -1.52 21.37 1.82
N HIS A 35 -2.77 21.05 2.14
CA HIS A 35 -3.92 21.56 1.39
C HIS A 35 -3.99 23.10 1.42
N ALA A 36 -3.74 23.72 2.57
CA ALA A 36 -3.76 25.19 2.70
C ALA A 36 -2.64 25.86 1.88
N ARG A 37 -1.41 25.35 1.93
CA ARG A 37 -0.24 25.88 1.21
C ARG A 37 -0.40 25.74 -0.29
N THR A 38 -0.86 24.58 -0.76
CA THR A 38 -1.14 24.38 -2.20
C THR A 38 -2.31 25.23 -2.66
N SER A 39 -3.26 25.50 -1.76
CA SER A 39 -4.36 26.43 -2.04
C SER A 39 -3.88 27.88 -2.17
N ALA A 40 -2.83 28.25 -1.45
CA ALA A 40 -2.15 29.54 -1.57
C ALA A 40 -1.21 29.63 -2.79
N GLY A 41 -1.11 28.56 -3.60
CA GLY A 41 -0.33 28.54 -4.85
C GLY A 41 1.07 27.94 -4.72
N GLU A 42 1.44 27.40 -3.56
CA GLU A 42 2.71 26.68 -3.43
C GLU A 42 2.68 25.35 -4.21
N PRO A 43 3.76 24.96 -4.92
CA PRO A 43 3.84 23.65 -5.55
C PRO A 43 3.68 22.51 -4.54
N TRP A 44 2.88 21.49 -4.89
CA TRP A 44 2.56 20.37 -3.99
C TRP A 44 3.79 19.63 -3.48
N ASP A 45 4.73 19.29 -4.37
CA ASP A 45 5.94 18.56 -3.99
C ASP A 45 6.81 19.38 -3.04
N ALA A 46 6.95 20.68 -3.29
CA ALA A 46 7.70 21.60 -2.42
C ALA A 46 7.04 21.77 -1.05
N ALA A 47 5.71 21.94 -1.01
CA ALA A 47 4.97 22.07 0.24
C ALA A 47 5.08 20.80 1.10
N ALA A 48 4.88 19.62 0.50
CA ALA A 48 4.98 18.33 1.17
C ALA A 48 6.42 18.01 1.60
N GLU A 49 7.42 18.31 0.77
CA GLU A 49 8.84 18.12 1.11
C GLU A 49 9.25 19.00 2.29
N ALA A 50 8.82 20.26 2.33
CA ALA A 50 9.09 21.15 3.46
C ALA A 50 8.44 20.67 4.77
N LEU A 51 7.24 20.08 4.72
CA LEU A 51 6.61 19.44 5.88
C LEU A 51 7.39 18.22 6.33
N ALA A 52 7.92 17.43 5.39
CA ALA A 52 8.82 16.32 5.71
C ALA A 52 10.09 16.81 6.41
N ASP A 53 10.72 17.89 5.92
CA ASP A 53 11.92 18.47 6.53
C ASP A 53 11.69 18.88 7.99
N ALA A 54 10.54 19.50 8.27
CA ALA A 54 10.16 19.87 9.63
C ALA A 54 10.03 18.65 10.56
N GLN A 55 9.39 17.59 10.09
CA GLN A 55 9.23 16.35 10.86
C GLN A 55 10.55 15.59 11.02
N LEU A 56 11.44 15.58 10.01
CA LEU A 56 12.79 15.00 10.13
C LEU A 56 13.64 15.76 11.15
N ALA A 57 13.57 17.10 11.16
CA ALA A 57 14.27 17.92 12.14
C ALA A 57 13.77 17.64 13.57
N ARG A 58 12.44 17.54 13.75
CA ARG A 58 11.83 17.14 15.02
C ARG A 58 12.27 15.74 15.45
N ALA A 59 12.35 14.79 14.51
CA ALA A 59 12.80 13.43 14.78
C ALA A 59 14.25 13.40 15.26
N ALA A 60 15.15 14.13 14.58
CA ALA A 60 16.55 14.25 14.95
C ALA A 60 16.73 14.87 16.35
N GLN A 61 16.06 15.99 16.62
CA GLN A 61 16.10 16.65 17.92
C GLN A 61 15.62 15.73 19.06
N ALA A 62 14.53 14.97 18.82
CA ALA A 62 14.03 14.01 19.79
C ALA A 62 15.03 12.86 20.02
N ALA A 63 15.66 12.35 18.97
CA ALA A 63 16.67 11.30 19.08
C ALA A 63 17.91 11.77 19.87
N GLU A 64 18.41 12.98 19.60
CA GLU A 64 19.52 13.60 20.33
C GLU A 64 19.22 13.75 21.83
N ALA A 65 17.96 14.06 22.17
CA ALA A 65 17.48 14.15 23.55
C ALA A 65 17.17 12.77 24.18
N GLY A 66 17.34 11.66 23.47
CA GLY A 66 17.02 10.31 23.94
C GLY A 66 15.52 9.96 23.93
N HIS A 67 14.67 10.80 23.35
CA HIS A 67 13.22 10.59 23.25
C HIS A 67 12.86 9.74 22.02
N LEU A 68 13.25 8.47 22.01
CA LEU A 68 13.16 7.59 20.84
C LEU A 68 11.74 7.35 20.32
N VAL A 69 10.73 7.33 21.18
CA VAL A 69 9.32 7.21 20.76
C VAL A 69 8.92 8.41 19.91
N THR A 70 9.21 9.62 20.40
CA THR A 70 8.93 10.87 19.67
C THR A 70 9.74 10.94 18.37
N ALA A 71 10.99 10.48 18.37
CA ALA A 71 11.79 10.41 17.16
C ALA A 71 11.13 9.50 16.11
N ALA A 72 10.77 8.28 16.49
CA ALA A 72 10.11 7.32 15.60
C ALA A 72 8.78 7.83 15.04
N ASP A 73 7.93 8.44 15.88
CA ASP A 73 6.65 8.99 15.43
C ASP A 73 6.83 10.14 14.43
N ALA A 74 7.72 11.10 14.72
CA ALA A 74 8.01 12.22 13.81
C ALA A 74 8.62 11.74 12.48
N GLN A 75 9.49 10.73 12.52
CA GLN A 75 10.07 10.14 11.31
C GLN A 75 9.04 9.41 10.45
N ALA A 76 8.09 8.70 11.08
CA ALA A 76 6.97 8.10 10.37
C ALA A 76 6.09 9.16 9.68
N MET A 77 5.85 10.30 10.34
CA MET A 77 5.14 11.44 9.74
C MET A 77 5.92 12.03 8.56
N ALA A 78 7.25 12.15 8.67
CA ALA A 78 8.11 12.58 7.56
C ALA A 78 8.05 11.64 6.35
N ILE A 79 8.05 10.33 6.58
CA ILE A 79 7.90 9.30 5.54
C ILE A 79 6.56 9.50 4.80
N ALA A 80 5.46 9.74 5.53
CA ALA A 80 4.16 10.03 4.93
C ALA A 80 4.18 11.34 4.11
N ASN A 81 4.81 12.40 4.61
CA ASN A 81 5.00 13.64 3.85
C ASN A 81 5.78 13.42 2.54
N LEU A 82 6.88 12.66 2.56
CA LEU A 82 7.68 12.34 1.36
C LEU A 82 6.90 11.44 0.38
N LEU A 83 6.09 10.52 0.90
CA LEU A 83 5.21 9.67 0.09
C LEU A 83 4.25 10.53 -0.74
N PHE A 84 3.66 11.56 -0.15
CA PHE A 84 2.76 12.45 -0.88
C PHE A 84 3.49 13.53 -1.69
N ALA A 85 4.73 13.88 -1.34
CA ALA A 85 5.56 14.76 -2.16
C ALA A 85 5.84 14.13 -3.53
N GLN A 86 6.25 12.86 -3.56
CA GLN A 86 6.53 12.17 -4.84
C GLN A 86 5.27 11.89 -5.66
N MET A 87 4.10 11.75 -5.02
CA MET A 87 2.81 11.57 -5.72
C MET A 87 2.35 12.80 -6.52
N ALA A 88 3.05 13.94 -6.42
CA ALA A 88 2.87 15.06 -7.35
C ALA A 88 3.21 14.69 -8.80
N PHE A 89 3.99 13.62 -9.02
CA PHE A 89 4.46 13.16 -10.31
C PHE A 89 3.93 11.77 -10.64
N ASN A 90 3.20 11.64 -11.75
CA ASN A 90 2.68 10.34 -12.19
C ASN A 90 3.78 9.49 -12.87
N HIS A 91 4.59 10.10 -13.74
CA HIS A 91 5.71 9.45 -14.42
C HIS A 91 7.00 9.42 -13.58
N ASP A 92 7.95 8.57 -13.97
CA ASP A 92 9.24 8.36 -13.30
C ASP A 92 10.28 9.45 -13.62
N VAL A 93 9.92 10.69 -13.35
CA VAL A 93 10.80 11.86 -13.54
C VAL A 93 11.91 11.91 -12.48
N PRO A 94 13.07 12.56 -12.74
CA PRO A 94 14.18 12.64 -11.79
C PRO A 94 13.76 13.15 -10.40
N ARG A 95 12.87 14.14 -10.32
CA ARG A 95 12.38 14.69 -9.05
C ARG A 95 11.63 13.66 -8.21
N LYS A 96 10.82 12.80 -8.83
CA LYS A 96 10.10 11.70 -8.16
C LYS A 96 11.09 10.72 -7.51
N ARG A 97 12.16 10.37 -8.25
CA ARG A 97 13.23 9.48 -7.75
C ARG A 97 13.97 10.08 -6.56
N VAL A 98 14.30 11.37 -6.61
CA VAL A 98 14.91 12.08 -5.48
C VAL A 98 14.01 12.02 -4.24
N LEU A 99 12.73 12.35 -4.39
CA LEU A 99 11.77 12.34 -3.27
C LEU A 99 11.55 10.92 -2.71
N TYR A 100 11.52 9.90 -3.58
CA TYR A 100 11.40 8.51 -3.14
C TYR A 100 12.67 8.01 -2.43
N ALA A 101 13.87 8.35 -2.94
CA ALA A 101 15.12 8.00 -2.27
C ALA A 101 15.19 8.62 -0.86
N ARG A 102 14.73 9.86 -0.70
CA ARG A 102 14.59 10.50 0.62
C ARG A 102 13.61 9.76 1.53
N LEU A 103 12.49 9.25 0.99
CA LEU A 103 11.56 8.42 1.74
C LEU A 103 12.25 7.16 2.25
N VAL A 104 13.02 6.49 1.40
CA VAL A 104 13.77 5.26 1.72
C VAL A 104 14.83 5.54 2.81
N ASP A 105 15.57 6.62 2.70
CA ASP A 105 16.52 7.06 3.74
C ASP A 105 15.81 7.31 5.07
N ALA A 106 14.63 7.94 5.01
CA ALA A 106 13.83 8.19 6.20
C ALA A 106 13.32 6.88 6.83
N SER A 107 12.95 5.88 6.01
CA SER A 107 12.60 4.53 6.47
C SER A 107 13.76 3.79 7.12
N HIS A 108 14.98 3.92 6.60
CA HIS A 108 16.17 3.44 7.29
C HIS A 108 16.38 4.14 8.63
N GLY A 109 16.08 5.44 8.73
CA GLY A 109 16.05 6.19 9.98
C GLY A 109 15.10 5.62 11.01
N LEU A 110 13.85 5.38 10.59
CA LEU A 110 12.84 4.78 11.45
C LEU A 110 13.26 3.37 11.93
N ALA A 111 13.85 2.58 11.03
CA ALA A 111 14.36 1.26 11.36
C ALA A 111 15.43 1.27 12.45
N ARG A 112 16.34 2.27 12.46
CA ARG A 112 17.38 2.41 13.48
C ARG A 112 16.82 2.57 14.90
N TRP A 113 15.63 3.17 15.04
CA TRP A 113 14.98 3.39 16.34
C TRP A 113 13.95 2.32 16.68
N SER A 114 13.75 1.34 15.80
CA SER A 114 12.73 0.30 15.95
C SER A 114 13.17 -0.91 16.78
N ASP A 115 14.37 -0.89 17.36
CA ASP A 115 14.96 -2.04 18.07
C ASP A 115 14.91 -3.33 17.22
N LYS A 116 15.41 -3.22 15.99
CA LYS A 116 15.46 -4.28 14.97
C LYS A 116 14.10 -4.84 14.53
N ARG A 117 12.99 -4.16 14.85
CA ARG A 117 11.67 -4.60 14.40
C ARG A 117 11.39 -4.29 12.94
N ILE A 118 12.05 -3.30 12.34
CA ILE A 118 11.89 -2.96 10.93
C ILE A 118 13.15 -3.37 10.18
N GLU A 119 12.98 -4.19 9.15
CA GLU A 119 14.04 -4.75 8.33
C GLU A 119 13.72 -4.53 6.85
N ARG A 120 14.68 -4.01 6.08
CA ARG A 120 14.57 -3.99 4.62
C ARG A 120 14.76 -5.40 4.08
N VAL A 121 13.88 -5.82 3.18
CA VAL A 121 13.91 -7.13 2.53
C VAL A 121 14.09 -6.92 1.02
N GLU A 122 15.10 -7.58 0.46
CA GLU A 122 15.36 -7.62 -0.96
C GLU A 122 15.17 -9.05 -1.44
N VAL A 123 14.30 -9.25 -2.42
CA VAL A 123 13.88 -10.57 -2.89
C VAL A 123 14.33 -10.74 -4.34
N PRO A 124 15.26 -11.66 -4.64
CA PRO A 124 15.76 -11.84 -6.01
C PRO A 124 14.64 -12.19 -7.00
N PHE A 125 14.63 -11.49 -8.14
CA PHE A 125 13.72 -11.71 -9.27
C PHE A 125 14.42 -11.31 -10.59
N GLY A 126 14.79 -12.29 -11.40
CA GLY A 126 15.66 -12.07 -12.56
C GLY A 126 17.03 -11.55 -12.10
N ASP A 127 17.54 -10.52 -12.78
CA ASP A 127 18.83 -9.87 -12.48
C ASP A 127 18.71 -8.71 -11.47
N ALA A 128 17.51 -8.52 -10.88
CA ALA A 128 17.19 -7.43 -9.98
C ALA A 128 16.44 -7.94 -8.73
N HIS A 129 15.92 -7.02 -7.91
CA HIS A 129 15.26 -7.35 -6.65
C HIS A 129 13.87 -6.73 -6.55
N LEU A 130 12.92 -7.48 -6.01
CA LEU A 130 11.70 -6.93 -5.45
C LEU A 130 11.99 -6.42 -4.03
N ILE A 131 11.48 -5.26 -3.69
CA ILE A 131 11.75 -4.57 -2.43
C ILE A 131 10.57 -4.70 -1.48
N GLY A 132 10.86 -4.82 -0.19
CA GLY A 132 9.85 -4.71 0.86
C GLY A 132 10.46 -4.35 2.21
N TRP A 133 9.58 -4.09 3.17
CA TRP A 133 9.97 -3.79 4.55
C TRP A 133 9.20 -4.67 5.53
N LEU A 134 9.93 -5.50 6.26
CA LEU A 134 9.38 -6.42 7.24
C LEU A 134 9.32 -5.76 8.61
N VAL A 135 8.11 -5.60 9.11
CA VAL A 135 7.78 -5.04 10.41
C VAL A 135 7.40 -6.16 11.35
N ARG A 136 8.18 -6.37 12.40
CA ARG A 136 7.94 -7.38 13.43
C ARG A 136 7.02 -6.83 14.51
N PRO A 137 6.21 -7.71 15.14
CA PRO A 137 5.36 -7.31 16.23
C PRO A 137 6.16 -6.78 17.42
N THR A 138 5.49 -6.00 18.26
CA THR A 138 6.05 -5.53 19.54
C THR A 138 5.94 -6.57 20.66
N THR A 139 5.17 -7.63 20.44
CA THR A 139 4.96 -8.72 21.38
C THR A 139 5.94 -9.87 21.14
N GLU A 140 6.31 -10.60 22.19
CA GLU A 140 7.22 -11.76 22.09
C GLU A 140 6.66 -12.89 21.23
N ARG A 141 5.34 -13.14 21.30
CA ARG A 141 4.69 -14.18 20.50
C ARG A 141 4.23 -13.63 19.16
N VAL A 142 4.79 -14.16 18.08
CA VAL A 142 4.34 -13.90 16.71
C VAL A 142 3.18 -14.84 16.37
N ARG A 143 2.06 -14.28 15.91
CA ARG A 143 0.84 -15.02 15.53
C ARG A 143 0.82 -15.43 14.06
N GLY A 144 1.64 -14.80 13.23
CA GLY A 144 1.71 -14.97 11.79
C GLY A 144 2.21 -13.71 11.11
N THR A 145 2.15 -13.68 9.78
CA THR A 145 2.58 -12.54 8.97
C THR A 145 1.52 -12.18 7.96
N VAL A 146 1.24 -10.89 7.77
CA VAL A 146 0.44 -10.41 6.64
C VAL A 146 1.35 -9.69 5.64
N ILE A 147 1.27 -10.07 4.36
CA ILE A 147 1.94 -9.34 3.27
C ILE A 147 0.96 -8.30 2.73
N LEU A 148 1.37 -7.03 2.74
CA LEU A 148 0.57 -5.90 2.27
C LEU A 148 0.96 -5.56 0.84
N PHE A 149 -0.02 -5.62 -0.07
CA PHE A 149 0.15 -5.27 -1.46
C PHE A 149 -0.50 -3.92 -1.75
N GLY A 150 0.32 -3.02 -2.29
CA GLY A 150 -0.09 -1.69 -2.69
C GLY A 150 -0.81 -1.62 -4.03
N GLY A 151 -1.33 -0.42 -4.32
CA GLY A 151 -2.02 -0.12 -5.56
C GLY A 151 -1.14 0.55 -6.62
N GLN A 152 -1.73 1.44 -7.42
CA GLN A 152 -1.00 2.19 -8.44
C GLN A 152 -0.05 3.24 -7.87
N SER A 153 -0.43 3.90 -6.77
CA SER A 153 0.33 5.03 -6.18
C SER A 153 0.72 4.85 -4.71
N GLY A 154 -0.03 4.06 -3.92
CA GLY A 154 0.32 3.74 -2.53
C GLY A 154 1.09 2.43 -2.44
N TRP A 155 2.33 2.48 -1.94
CA TRP A 155 3.24 1.33 -1.83
C TRP A 155 4.00 1.36 -0.50
N GLY A 156 4.53 0.21 -0.07
CA GLY A 156 5.45 0.13 1.06
C GLY A 156 4.93 0.84 2.32
N PHE A 157 5.65 1.87 2.75
CA PHE A 157 5.33 2.66 3.95
C PHE A 157 4.03 3.46 3.89
N ALA A 158 3.36 3.55 2.74
CA ALA A 158 1.97 4.03 2.68
C ALA A 158 1.03 3.26 3.62
N TYR A 159 1.38 2.02 3.96
CA TYR A 159 0.60 1.16 4.86
C TYR A 159 1.25 1.01 6.24
N TRP A 160 2.14 1.94 6.63
CA TRP A 160 2.75 1.94 7.97
C TRP A 160 1.72 1.93 9.12
N PRO A 161 0.62 2.72 9.07
CA PRO A 161 -0.42 2.65 10.10
C PRO A 161 -1.04 1.25 10.23
N ILE A 162 -1.25 0.55 9.11
CA ILE A 162 -1.75 -0.83 9.09
C ILE A 162 -0.73 -1.78 9.73
N ALA A 163 0.55 -1.69 9.35
CA ALA A 163 1.61 -2.50 9.94
C ALA A 163 1.72 -2.31 11.46
N ARG A 164 1.55 -1.08 11.96
CA ARG A 164 1.50 -0.81 13.42
C ARG A 164 0.30 -1.48 14.08
N ALA A 165 -0.87 -1.41 13.47
CA ALA A 165 -2.10 -2.01 13.99
C ALA A 165 -2.00 -3.55 14.07
N LEU A 166 -1.39 -4.19 13.07
CA LEU A 166 -1.08 -5.62 13.05
C LEU A 166 0.00 -5.98 14.08
N ALA A 167 1.08 -5.19 14.16
CA ALA A 167 2.18 -5.41 15.12
C ALA A 167 1.70 -5.36 16.57
N ALA A 168 0.78 -4.43 16.89
CA ALA A 168 0.13 -4.34 18.20
C ALA A 168 -0.70 -5.59 18.56
N ARG A 169 -1.13 -6.35 17.55
CA ARG A 169 -1.84 -7.63 17.66
C ARG A 169 -0.92 -8.83 17.48
N GLY A 170 0.40 -8.66 17.58
CA GLY A 170 1.37 -9.75 17.47
C GLY A 170 1.48 -10.35 16.07
N VAL A 171 1.06 -9.63 15.04
CA VAL A 171 1.16 -10.06 13.63
C VAL A 171 2.27 -9.28 12.95
N ALA A 172 3.21 -9.98 12.33
CA ALA A 172 4.24 -9.33 11.51
C ALA A 172 3.63 -8.83 10.19
N THR A 173 4.29 -7.87 9.55
CA THR A 173 3.83 -7.30 8.29
C THR A 173 4.98 -7.15 7.31
N LEU A 174 4.86 -7.70 6.10
CA LEU A 174 5.74 -7.34 4.99
C LEU A 174 5.05 -6.27 4.15
N LEU A 175 5.55 -5.06 4.22
CA LEU A 175 5.15 -3.94 3.35
C LEU A 175 5.85 -4.12 1.99
N ALA A 176 5.19 -4.79 1.05
CA ALA A 176 5.79 -5.20 -0.20
C ALA A 176 5.60 -4.14 -1.30
N GLU A 177 6.63 -3.97 -2.12
CA GLU A 177 6.61 -3.15 -3.34
C GLU A 177 6.82 -4.09 -4.53
N GLY A 178 5.74 -4.49 -5.19
CA GLY A 178 5.80 -5.42 -6.31
C GLY A 178 6.24 -4.77 -7.63
N PRO A 179 6.19 -5.52 -8.75
CA PRO A 179 6.41 -4.98 -10.08
C PRO A 179 5.55 -3.72 -10.32
N GLY A 180 6.17 -2.68 -10.88
CA GLY A 180 5.52 -1.40 -11.12
C GLY A 180 5.33 -0.52 -9.88
N GLN A 181 5.91 -0.86 -8.72
CA GLN A 181 5.74 -0.11 -7.47
C GLN A 181 7.08 0.30 -6.86
N GLY A 182 7.10 1.46 -6.18
CA GLY A 182 8.20 1.90 -5.31
C GLY A 182 9.61 1.76 -5.88
N GLU A 183 10.57 1.32 -5.07
CA GLU A 183 11.95 1.06 -5.49
C GLU A 183 12.06 -0.09 -6.49
N THR A 184 11.16 -1.07 -6.42
CA THR A 184 11.07 -2.17 -7.39
C THR A 184 10.88 -1.65 -8.82
N ARG A 185 10.07 -0.60 -9.01
CA ARG A 185 9.94 0.09 -10.29
C ARG A 185 11.04 1.12 -10.49
N LEU A 186 11.17 2.04 -9.53
CA LEU A 186 11.98 3.24 -9.70
C LEU A 186 13.44 2.83 -9.89
N GLU A 187 14.03 2.06 -8.99
CA GLU A 187 15.46 1.73 -9.04
C GLU A 187 15.72 0.41 -9.77
N GLN A 188 14.92 -0.62 -9.48
CA GLN A 188 15.16 -1.98 -10.00
C GLN A 188 14.57 -2.18 -11.41
N ARG A 189 13.76 -1.22 -11.90
CA ARG A 189 13.15 -1.23 -13.24
C ARG A 189 12.33 -2.49 -13.54
N ILE A 190 11.73 -3.08 -12.51
CA ILE A 190 10.78 -4.19 -12.67
C ILE A 190 9.38 -3.58 -12.82
N PHE A 191 8.85 -3.64 -14.04
CA PHE A 191 7.54 -3.12 -14.42
C PHE A 191 6.49 -4.23 -14.42
N VAL A 192 5.22 -3.88 -14.64
CA VAL A 192 4.11 -4.87 -14.68
C VAL A 192 4.05 -5.69 -15.98
N ASP A 193 5.08 -5.68 -16.81
CA ASP A 193 5.24 -6.50 -18.02
C ASP A 193 5.76 -7.92 -17.73
N VAL A 194 6.16 -8.19 -16.48
CA VAL A 194 6.67 -9.50 -16.04
C VAL A 194 5.57 -10.52 -15.72
N ASP A 195 5.98 -11.73 -15.35
CA ASP A 195 5.10 -12.70 -14.71
C ASP A 195 4.75 -12.25 -13.29
N MET A 196 3.59 -11.60 -13.17
CA MET A 196 3.10 -11.03 -11.92
C MET A 196 2.87 -12.10 -10.86
N SER A 197 2.29 -13.24 -11.23
CA SER A 197 2.04 -14.33 -10.28
C SER A 197 3.35 -14.90 -9.73
N ALA A 198 4.35 -15.09 -10.58
CA ALA A 198 5.68 -15.50 -10.14
C ALA A 198 6.30 -14.45 -9.20
N ALA A 199 6.25 -13.16 -9.56
CA ALA A 199 6.83 -12.08 -8.77
C ALA A 199 6.20 -11.98 -7.36
N TYR A 200 4.88 -11.92 -7.24
CA TYR A 200 4.23 -11.76 -5.93
C TYR A 200 4.40 -12.99 -5.02
N ARG A 201 4.53 -14.20 -5.58
CA ARG A 201 4.85 -15.41 -4.79
C ARG A 201 6.24 -15.36 -4.16
N ARG A 202 7.18 -14.59 -4.71
CA ARG A 202 8.50 -14.40 -4.10
C ARG A 202 8.43 -13.73 -2.73
N PHE A 203 7.44 -12.86 -2.48
CA PHE A 203 7.22 -12.30 -1.16
C PHE A 203 6.73 -13.35 -0.15
N VAL A 204 5.97 -14.35 -0.60
CA VAL A 204 5.56 -15.48 0.23
C VAL A 204 6.77 -16.30 0.64
N ASP A 205 7.67 -16.62 -0.30
CA ASP A 205 8.95 -17.27 0.00
C ASP A 205 9.76 -16.45 1.02
N ALA A 206 9.85 -15.13 0.81
CA ALA A 206 10.64 -14.26 1.66
C ALA A 206 10.16 -14.23 3.13
N VAL A 207 8.86 -14.29 3.39
CA VAL A 207 8.33 -14.30 4.77
C VAL A 207 8.31 -15.70 5.38
N ALA A 208 8.06 -16.74 4.60
CA ALA A 208 7.97 -18.12 5.08
C ALA A 208 9.25 -18.57 5.82
N ASP A 209 10.42 -18.14 5.32
CA ASP A 209 11.71 -18.48 5.91
C ASP A 209 12.08 -17.61 7.12
N ARG A 210 11.42 -16.46 7.30
CA ARG A 210 11.82 -15.42 8.26
C ARG A 210 10.90 -15.33 9.47
N VAL A 211 9.62 -15.66 9.31
CA VAL A 211 8.62 -15.44 10.35
C VAL A 211 7.76 -16.69 10.51
N PRO A 212 7.73 -17.32 11.70
CA PRO A 212 6.92 -18.50 11.92
C PRO A 212 5.42 -18.18 11.94
N GLY A 213 4.62 -19.16 11.54
CA GLY A 213 3.17 -19.11 11.61
C GLY A 213 2.48 -18.92 10.25
N PRO A 214 1.15 -18.78 10.26
CA PRO A 214 0.36 -18.61 9.04
C PRO A 214 0.71 -17.30 8.31
N ILE A 215 0.57 -17.34 6.98
CA ILE A 215 0.80 -16.20 6.09
C ILE A 215 -0.55 -15.72 5.56
N GLY A 216 -0.90 -14.48 5.84
CA GLY A 216 -2.02 -13.78 5.24
C GLY A 216 -1.55 -12.78 4.18
N ILE A 217 -2.47 -12.34 3.34
CA ILE A 217 -2.20 -11.28 2.36
C ILE A 217 -3.34 -10.27 2.35
N TRP A 218 -3.01 -8.99 2.25
CA TRP A 218 -3.97 -7.90 2.16
C TRP A 218 -3.58 -6.97 1.03
N GLY A 219 -4.43 -6.92 0.00
CA GLY A 219 -4.26 -6.03 -1.13
C GLY A 219 -5.21 -4.84 -1.09
N ASN A 220 -4.69 -3.65 -1.43
CA ASN A 220 -5.47 -2.40 -1.51
C ASN A 220 -5.49 -1.84 -2.93
N SER A 221 -6.65 -1.38 -3.40
CA SER A 221 -6.84 -0.95 -4.79
C SER A 221 -6.48 -2.08 -5.77
N ILE A 222 -5.74 -1.81 -6.85
CA ILE A 222 -5.21 -2.88 -7.73
C ILE A 222 -4.36 -3.92 -6.99
N GLY A 223 -3.83 -3.60 -5.80
CA GLY A 223 -3.18 -4.58 -4.92
C GLY A 223 -4.08 -5.74 -4.51
N GLY A 224 -5.41 -5.54 -4.45
CA GLY A 224 -6.36 -6.60 -4.15
C GLY A 224 -6.43 -7.66 -5.26
N LEU A 225 -6.24 -7.27 -6.52
CA LEU A 225 -6.08 -8.21 -7.64
C LEU A 225 -4.82 -9.07 -7.46
N TRP A 226 -3.70 -8.46 -7.05
CA TRP A 226 -2.46 -9.18 -6.76
C TRP A 226 -2.62 -10.13 -5.57
N ALA A 227 -3.32 -9.69 -4.52
CA ALA A 227 -3.63 -10.54 -3.37
C ALA A 227 -4.47 -11.75 -3.80
N ALA A 228 -5.63 -11.53 -4.42
CA ALA A 228 -6.50 -12.60 -4.89
C ALA A 228 -5.79 -13.60 -5.81
N SER A 229 -5.02 -13.10 -6.79
CA SER A 229 -4.26 -13.93 -7.72
C SER A 229 -3.15 -14.74 -7.03
N THR A 230 -2.51 -14.16 -6.01
CA THR A 230 -1.50 -14.85 -5.21
C THR A 230 -2.13 -15.94 -4.33
N ALA A 231 -3.24 -15.65 -3.67
CA ALA A 231 -3.98 -16.65 -2.88
C ALA A 231 -4.51 -17.80 -3.75
N ALA A 232 -4.93 -17.52 -4.98
CA ALA A 232 -5.37 -18.55 -5.91
C ALA A 232 -4.24 -19.47 -6.39
N SER A 233 -3.00 -18.95 -6.48
CA SER A 233 -1.84 -19.67 -7.01
C SER A 233 -0.90 -20.26 -5.95
N ASP A 234 -1.08 -19.92 -4.67
CA ASP A 234 -0.21 -20.38 -3.59
C ASP A 234 -0.99 -20.87 -2.36
N ARG A 235 -0.93 -22.18 -2.11
CA ARG A 235 -1.66 -22.85 -1.02
C ARG A 235 -1.11 -22.55 0.38
N ARG A 236 0.04 -21.87 0.50
CA ARG A 236 0.59 -21.43 1.79
C ARG A 236 -0.17 -20.25 2.38
N ILE A 237 -0.99 -19.55 1.59
CA ILE A 237 -1.78 -18.43 2.07
C ILE A 237 -2.93 -18.95 2.93
N ALA A 238 -2.95 -18.51 4.19
CA ALA A 238 -3.92 -18.90 5.20
C ALA A 238 -5.14 -17.95 5.28
N ALA A 239 -5.04 -16.74 4.75
CA ALA A 239 -6.13 -15.76 4.72
C ALA A 239 -5.87 -14.67 3.67
N CYS A 240 -6.89 -14.23 2.95
CA CYS A 240 -6.78 -13.20 1.91
C CYS A 240 -7.78 -12.06 2.15
N CYS A 241 -7.31 -10.82 2.13
CA CYS A 241 -8.14 -9.61 2.18
C CYS A 241 -8.00 -8.81 0.88
N VAL A 242 -9.12 -8.52 0.22
CA VAL A 242 -9.22 -7.69 -0.98
C VAL A 242 -9.95 -6.40 -0.61
N ASN A 243 -9.31 -5.25 -0.77
CA ASN A 243 -9.89 -3.95 -0.43
C ASN A 243 -10.01 -3.03 -1.66
N GLY A 244 -11.23 -2.90 -2.19
CA GLY A 244 -11.55 -1.97 -3.29
C GLY A 244 -10.77 -2.24 -4.57
N ALA A 245 -10.84 -3.47 -5.12
CA ALA A 245 -10.06 -3.88 -6.28
C ALA A 245 -10.92 -4.22 -7.50
N LEU A 246 -10.36 -4.15 -8.71
CA LEU A 246 -10.98 -4.66 -9.94
C LEU A 246 -10.43 -6.07 -10.24
N ALA A 247 -11.29 -7.05 -10.48
CA ALA A 247 -10.84 -8.36 -10.95
C ALA A 247 -10.24 -8.29 -12.37
N ALA A 248 -10.83 -7.47 -13.25
CA ALA A 248 -10.30 -7.21 -14.58
C ALA A 248 -9.92 -5.72 -14.67
N PRO A 249 -8.63 -5.36 -14.54
CA PRO A 249 -8.22 -3.97 -14.55
C PRO A 249 -8.42 -3.39 -15.95
N THR A 250 -8.92 -2.15 -16.02
CA THR A 250 -9.12 -1.41 -17.27
C THR A 250 -8.60 0.02 -17.11
N LEU A 251 -8.34 0.71 -18.22
CA LEU A 251 -7.97 2.12 -18.19
C LEU A 251 -9.21 2.97 -17.87
N LEU A 252 -9.25 3.50 -16.64
CA LEU A 252 -10.27 4.46 -16.24
C LEU A 252 -10.03 5.81 -16.94
N PRO A 253 -11.08 6.58 -17.28
CA PRO A 253 -10.98 7.82 -18.05
C PRO A 253 -10.45 9.01 -17.22
N PHE A 254 -9.57 8.76 -16.26
CA PHE A 254 -8.91 9.78 -15.45
C PHE A 254 -7.46 9.92 -15.90
N ARG A 255 -7.03 11.13 -16.27
CA ARG A 255 -5.65 11.41 -16.72
C ARG A 255 -4.60 10.81 -15.80
N THR A 256 -4.73 11.05 -14.49
CA THR A 256 -3.76 10.58 -13.48
C THR A 256 -3.70 9.05 -13.41
N PHE A 257 -4.83 8.36 -13.60
CA PHE A 257 -4.88 6.91 -13.63
C PHE A 257 -4.14 6.34 -14.85
N VAL A 258 -4.34 6.92 -16.03
CA VAL A 258 -3.67 6.51 -17.27
C VAL A 258 -2.15 6.72 -17.16
N GLU A 259 -1.72 7.90 -16.70
CA GLU A 259 -0.29 8.21 -16.53
C GLU A 259 0.39 7.28 -15.50
N GLN A 260 -0.31 6.93 -14.42
CA GLN A 260 0.20 5.97 -13.44
C GLN A 260 0.25 4.54 -14.00
N ALA A 261 -0.74 4.12 -14.78
CA ALA A 261 -0.74 2.82 -15.44
C ALA A 261 0.41 2.69 -16.46
N ALA A 262 0.64 3.74 -17.25
CA ALA A 262 1.78 3.81 -18.16
C ALA A 262 3.13 3.74 -17.41
N ALA A 263 3.26 4.50 -16.31
CA ALA A 263 4.46 4.44 -15.47
C ALA A 263 4.68 3.03 -14.87
N MET A 264 3.63 2.37 -14.39
CA MET A 264 3.72 0.99 -13.88
C MET A 264 4.23 0.01 -14.94
N LEU A 265 3.86 0.20 -16.21
CA LEU A 265 4.30 -0.62 -17.33
C LEU A 265 5.66 -0.20 -17.89
N GLY A 266 6.08 1.05 -17.68
CA GLY A 266 7.25 1.63 -18.34
C GLY A 266 7.03 1.92 -19.83
N ASN A 267 5.76 2.02 -20.26
CA ASN A 267 5.36 2.26 -21.65
C ASN A 267 4.12 3.16 -21.69
N ASP A 268 4.19 4.26 -22.43
CA ASP A 268 3.11 5.25 -22.56
C ASP A 268 2.09 4.94 -23.68
N ASP A 269 2.29 3.86 -24.45
CA ASP A 269 1.33 3.41 -25.46
C ASP A 269 0.04 2.85 -24.80
N PRO A 270 -1.13 3.51 -24.96
CA PRO A 270 -2.38 3.07 -24.34
C PRO A 270 -2.80 1.67 -24.72
N ASP A 271 -2.51 1.22 -25.95
CA ASP A 271 -2.88 -0.12 -26.41
C ASP A 271 -2.01 -1.18 -25.72
N ALA A 272 -0.72 -0.89 -25.53
CA ALA A 272 0.17 -1.75 -24.76
C ALA A 272 -0.26 -1.83 -23.28
N VAL A 273 -0.66 -0.70 -22.67
CA VAL A 273 -1.17 -0.68 -21.30
C VAL A 273 -2.45 -1.49 -21.17
N ALA A 274 -3.42 -1.30 -22.07
CA ALA A 274 -4.67 -2.03 -22.08
C ALA A 274 -4.45 -3.54 -22.28
N ALA A 275 -3.60 -3.94 -23.21
CA ALA A 275 -3.25 -5.33 -23.45
C ALA A 275 -2.58 -5.96 -22.21
N ASN A 276 -1.69 -5.22 -21.55
CA ASN A 276 -1.04 -5.70 -20.34
C ASN A 276 -2.03 -5.87 -19.17
N PHE A 277 -2.96 -4.93 -19.00
CA PHE A 277 -4.03 -5.04 -18.00
C PHE A 277 -4.93 -6.25 -18.26
N ALA A 278 -5.33 -6.48 -19.52
CA ALA A 278 -6.11 -7.65 -19.89
C ALA A 278 -5.39 -8.96 -19.52
N ARG A 279 -4.08 -9.06 -19.77
CA ARG A 279 -3.24 -10.21 -19.41
C ARG A 279 -3.25 -10.52 -17.90
N MET A 280 -3.40 -9.49 -17.06
CA MET A 280 -3.36 -9.60 -15.61
C MET A 280 -4.73 -9.83 -14.96
N SER A 281 -5.80 -9.97 -15.75
CA SER A 281 -7.17 -10.08 -15.23
C SER A 281 -7.41 -11.41 -14.52
N PHE A 282 -8.11 -11.34 -13.39
CA PHE A 282 -8.58 -12.45 -12.58
C PHE A 282 -9.95 -12.95 -13.06
N SER A 283 -10.14 -14.27 -13.09
CA SER A 283 -11.41 -14.90 -13.41
C SER A 283 -11.70 -16.03 -12.43
N SER A 284 -12.90 -16.01 -11.84
CA SER A 284 -13.34 -17.05 -10.91
C SER A 284 -13.41 -18.44 -11.55
N GLU A 285 -13.50 -18.55 -12.88
CA GLU A 285 -13.49 -19.85 -13.56
C GLU A 285 -12.13 -20.54 -13.47
N ARG A 286 -11.05 -19.75 -13.59
CA ARG A 286 -9.66 -20.20 -13.62
C ARG A 286 -9.00 -20.13 -12.24
N ASP A 287 -9.28 -19.08 -11.49
CA ASP A 287 -8.58 -18.72 -10.27
C ASP A 287 -9.47 -19.06 -9.07
N ARG A 288 -9.03 -20.00 -8.22
CA ARG A 288 -9.79 -20.49 -7.05
C ARG A 288 -9.06 -20.18 -5.75
N ILE A 289 -9.69 -19.41 -4.88
CA ILE A 289 -9.14 -18.98 -3.59
C ILE A 289 -9.58 -19.98 -2.53
N ALA A 290 -8.63 -20.78 -2.05
CA ALA A 290 -8.92 -21.88 -1.12
C ALA A 290 -8.79 -21.52 0.35
N CYS A 291 -8.28 -20.34 0.67
CA CYS A 291 -8.23 -19.82 2.04
C CYS A 291 -9.50 -19.01 2.37
N PRO A 292 -9.75 -18.69 3.65
CA PRO A 292 -10.66 -17.64 4.04
C PRO A 292 -10.46 -16.34 3.25
N LEU A 293 -11.55 -15.75 2.77
CA LEU A 293 -11.56 -14.54 1.95
C LEU A 293 -12.40 -13.44 2.60
N LEU A 294 -11.79 -12.28 2.78
CA LEU A 294 -12.47 -11.04 3.14
C LEU A 294 -12.42 -10.06 1.97
N VAL A 295 -13.57 -9.57 1.55
CA VAL A 295 -13.70 -8.53 0.53
C VAL A 295 -14.31 -7.29 1.16
N LEU A 296 -13.65 -6.15 0.98
CA LEU A 296 -14.07 -4.86 1.50
C LEU A 296 -14.45 -3.93 0.36
N HIS A 297 -15.53 -3.18 0.55
CA HIS A 297 -16.00 -2.21 -0.44
C HIS A 297 -16.50 -0.92 0.22
N GLY A 298 -16.17 0.22 -0.40
CA GLY A 298 -16.76 1.52 -0.09
C GLY A 298 -17.91 1.80 -1.06
N GLY A 299 -19.11 2.05 -0.55
CA GLY A 299 -20.31 2.25 -1.37
C GLY A 299 -20.28 3.52 -2.22
N GLU A 300 -19.44 4.49 -1.86
CA GLU A 300 -19.21 5.74 -2.59
C GLU A 300 -17.82 5.75 -3.27
N ASP A 301 -17.23 4.57 -3.52
CA ASP A 301 -15.97 4.46 -4.25
C ASP A 301 -16.14 4.97 -5.69
N PRO A 302 -15.48 6.08 -6.09
CA PRO A 302 -15.65 6.66 -7.42
C PRO A 302 -14.92 5.88 -8.52
N LEU A 303 -14.07 4.90 -8.15
CA LEU A 303 -13.22 4.15 -9.06
C LEU A 303 -13.71 2.72 -9.26
N ILE A 304 -14.30 2.11 -8.23
CA ILE A 304 -14.60 0.68 -8.18
C ILE A 304 -16.06 0.52 -7.84
N ARG A 305 -16.79 -0.29 -8.61
CA ARG A 305 -18.19 -0.61 -8.33
C ARG A 305 -18.26 -1.86 -7.44
N LEU A 306 -19.37 -2.04 -6.74
CA LEU A 306 -19.59 -3.24 -5.94
C LEU A 306 -19.53 -4.51 -6.79
N ASP A 307 -20.10 -4.48 -8.00
CA ASP A 307 -20.11 -5.63 -8.92
C ASP A 307 -18.69 -6.08 -9.33
N ASP A 308 -17.71 -5.16 -9.31
CA ASP A 308 -16.32 -5.49 -9.61
C ASP A 308 -15.67 -6.39 -8.56
N GLN A 309 -16.30 -6.50 -7.37
CA GLN A 309 -15.86 -7.39 -6.29
C GLN A 309 -16.36 -8.83 -6.46
N GLN A 310 -17.46 -9.03 -7.19
CA GLN A 310 -18.14 -10.33 -7.29
C GLN A 310 -17.23 -11.46 -7.78
N PRO A 311 -16.34 -11.27 -8.78
CA PRO A 311 -15.46 -12.34 -9.23
C PRO A 311 -14.53 -12.88 -8.13
N PHE A 312 -14.13 -12.06 -7.16
CA PHE A 312 -13.33 -12.54 -6.03
C PHE A 312 -14.16 -13.43 -5.10
N LEU A 313 -15.42 -13.06 -4.83
CA LEU A 313 -16.34 -13.85 -4.01
C LEU A 313 -16.66 -15.19 -4.68
N ASP A 314 -16.91 -15.19 -5.99
CA ASP A 314 -17.20 -16.40 -6.78
C ASP A 314 -16.00 -17.37 -6.86
N ALA A 315 -14.79 -16.85 -6.67
CA ALA A 315 -13.58 -17.65 -6.63
C ALA A 315 -13.34 -18.36 -5.29
N ALA A 316 -14.04 -17.97 -4.22
CA ALA A 316 -13.83 -18.54 -2.89
C ALA A 316 -14.34 -19.98 -2.80
N THR A 317 -13.48 -20.92 -2.41
CA THR A 317 -13.82 -22.34 -2.26
C THR A 317 -13.68 -22.86 -0.84
N SER A 318 -13.27 -22.02 0.11
CA SER A 318 -13.05 -22.40 1.52
C SER A 318 -14.35 -22.55 2.32
N GLY A 319 -15.46 -21.96 1.85
CA GLY A 319 -16.69 -21.81 2.61
C GLY A 319 -16.66 -20.69 3.65
N ASP A 320 -15.52 -19.99 3.82
CA ASP A 320 -15.38 -18.78 4.65
C ASP A 320 -15.07 -17.59 3.74
N ALA A 321 -16.12 -16.97 3.22
CA ALA A 321 -16.05 -15.77 2.40
C ALA A 321 -16.97 -14.68 2.98
N THR A 322 -16.44 -13.49 3.21
CA THR A 322 -17.19 -12.36 3.77
C THR A 322 -17.04 -11.14 2.87
N LEU A 323 -18.17 -10.49 2.53
CA LEU A 323 -18.20 -9.14 1.96
C LEU A 323 -18.62 -8.15 3.03
N LYS A 324 -17.80 -7.12 3.27
CA LYS A 324 -18.11 -6.02 4.18
C LYS A 324 -18.14 -4.70 3.41
N VAL A 325 -19.28 -4.02 3.47
CA VAL A 325 -19.51 -2.73 2.80
C VAL A 325 -19.60 -1.61 3.83
N TRP A 326 -18.90 -0.51 3.57
CA TRP A 326 -19.13 0.79 4.21
C TRP A 326 -19.97 1.64 3.27
N PRO A 327 -21.26 1.94 3.57
CA PRO A 327 -22.15 2.61 2.64
C PRO A 327 -21.62 3.95 2.12
N ASP A 328 -21.00 4.76 2.98
CA ASP A 328 -20.38 6.05 2.66
C ASP A 328 -18.86 5.95 2.45
N GLY A 329 -18.32 4.73 2.34
CA GLY A 329 -16.89 4.51 2.19
C GLY A 329 -16.36 5.02 0.85
N GLU A 330 -15.30 5.83 0.90
CA GLU A 330 -14.55 6.27 -0.29
C GLU A 330 -13.68 5.13 -0.85
N HIS A 331 -12.92 5.40 -1.92
CA HIS A 331 -11.98 4.41 -2.47
C HIS A 331 -11.06 3.84 -1.38
N THR A 332 -10.97 2.51 -1.29
CA THR A 332 -10.25 1.76 -0.23
C THR A 332 -10.68 2.09 1.22
N ILE A 333 -11.80 2.79 1.39
CA ILE A 333 -12.39 3.20 2.67
C ILE A 333 -11.42 4.10 3.47
N TYR A 334 -10.82 5.11 2.82
CA TYR A 334 -9.92 6.07 3.47
C TYR A 334 -10.61 6.84 4.62
N ASN A 335 -11.86 7.23 4.43
CA ASN A 335 -12.65 7.99 5.41
C ASN A 335 -13.01 7.21 6.68
N HIS A 336 -12.98 5.87 6.64
CA HIS A 336 -13.15 5.00 7.83
C HIS A 336 -11.90 4.18 8.12
N ALA A 337 -10.71 4.72 7.81
CA ALA A 337 -9.41 4.07 7.95
C ALA A 337 -9.21 3.32 9.27
N SER A 338 -9.49 3.97 10.40
CA SER A 338 -9.32 3.38 11.73
C SER A 338 -10.22 2.17 11.98
N GLU A 339 -11.51 2.28 11.61
CA GLU A 339 -12.48 1.18 11.76
C GLU A 339 -12.13 0.03 10.83
N ARG A 340 -11.93 0.32 9.53
CA ARG A 340 -11.50 -0.65 8.52
C ARG A 340 -10.27 -1.41 8.99
N THR A 341 -9.24 -0.69 9.44
CA THR A 341 -7.98 -1.30 9.85
C THR A 341 -8.15 -2.18 11.08
N ALA A 342 -8.86 -1.72 12.10
CA ALA A 342 -9.13 -2.52 13.29
C ALA A 342 -9.87 -3.82 12.94
N PHE A 343 -10.96 -3.71 12.17
CA PHE A 343 -11.78 -4.85 11.74
C PHE A 343 -10.95 -5.90 10.99
N VAL A 344 -10.16 -5.48 10.00
CA VAL A 344 -9.36 -6.41 9.19
C VAL A 344 -8.24 -7.04 10.01
N CYS A 345 -7.59 -6.28 10.89
CA CYS A 345 -6.54 -6.83 11.75
C CYS A 345 -7.09 -7.90 12.70
N ASP A 346 -8.26 -7.66 13.31
CA ASP A 346 -8.92 -8.64 14.18
C ASP A 346 -9.35 -9.87 13.37
N TRP A 347 -9.89 -9.69 12.17
CA TRP A 347 -10.21 -10.79 11.26
C TRP A 347 -8.99 -11.68 10.94
N PHE A 348 -7.83 -11.09 10.62
CA PHE A 348 -6.60 -11.87 10.40
C PHE A 348 -6.17 -12.65 11.64
N VAL A 349 -6.22 -12.04 12.82
CA VAL A 349 -5.87 -12.71 14.09
C VAL A 349 -6.77 -13.93 14.32
N GLU A 350 -8.08 -13.80 14.06
CA GLU A 350 -9.03 -14.91 14.19
C GLU A 350 -8.74 -16.03 13.19
N ARG A 351 -8.50 -15.71 11.91
CA ARG A 351 -8.19 -16.73 10.89
C ARG A 351 -6.86 -17.42 11.17
N PHE A 352 -5.85 -16.71 11.67
CA PHE A 352 -4.58 -17.31 12.06
C PHE A 352 -4.72 -18.24 13.26
N ALA A 353 -5.56 -17.89 14.24
CA ALA A 353 -5.86 -18.77 15.37
C ALA A 353 -6.56 -20.06 14.91
N GLN A 354 -7.49 -19.97 13.97
CA GLN A 354 -8.17 -21.14 13.39
C GLN A 354 -7.20 -22.01 12.59
N ALA A 355 -6.36 -21.40 11.74
CA ALA A 355 -5.36 -22.13 10.94
C ALA A 355 -4.31 -22.84 11.80
N ALA A 356 -3.97 -22.30 12.98
CA ALA A 356 -3.05 -22.94 13.91
C ALA A 356 -3.70 -24.10 14.71
N ALA A 357 -5.03 -24.20 14.72
CA ALA A 357 -5.79 -25.23 15.42
C ALA A 357 -6.21 -26.40 14.52
N ALA A 358 -6.15 -26.22 13.19
CA ALA A 358 -6.38 -27.24 12.17
C ALA A 358 -5.08 -28.01 11.88
#